data_AF-A0A538HGD0-F1
#
_entry.id   AF-A0A538HGD0-F1
#
_cell.length_a   1.000
_cell.length_b   1.000
_cell.length_c   1.000
_cell.angle_alpha   90.00
_cell.angle_beta   90.00
_cell.angle_gamma   90.00
#
_symmetry.space_group_name_H-M   'P 1'
#
loop_
_entity.id
_entity.type
_entity.pdbx_description
1 polymer ?
#
loop_
_entity_poly.entity_id
_entity_poly.type
_entity_poly.pdbx_seq_one_letter_code
_entity_poly.pdbx_strand_id
1 'polypeptide(L)'
;MAGGLAHHAGHAPADGCPRGDRALAGPPRPRPGDRRLRRARAAGGDADGCGRAGLVAHVVAAGRGDGRRFRAAAALVLQHRLRDAERGRRARPFLAQRAPAQLRGRCDRHVRRRLPRGRRGRDPRGDGTRRRQPPPAVRSRLVAVLLVLVAGVAIDVVGSRTRRLYDLTAQHSVSLTHETKSVVRQVHHKVKVTVFLRRDEPGRVEAATLLARYHRLNRHITFKVLDPSESPGELHRLGVDPLAGGMAAVAGDRVERAASVAEQDVTGAIVRLLRHKSPTVCFATGHGEADPNATLPEGVAQLADLLRQNGYHVATTDLLARPVVPAACDALLMARPTAPLGPAAAELSRWLAADGRALFLLDPESTVDVNPVLAPYKLRVERGIVFEKDPGSVLSGDPTAPIVHTYSTANPLVRRLAPTYFPGVEEVDVDESGHVPGLTVSRLADTSNASFLSRDPQRGDFQLGRDLPGPVTVGAAADLSAFRGGTVHRTRVVAWGDADFATNAYLGQAGNSRLLVQALDWLTIDEDLVTLSANLAADRPISLTTARHRESLLLSAALVPALWLLAGAAVWLARRRR
;
A
#
# COMPACT_ATOMS: atom_id res chain seq x y z
N MET A 1 -50.35 -43.81 44.84
CA MET A 1 -49.37 -43.96 45.94
C MET A 1 -48.87 -42.56 46.28
N ALA A 2 -49.60 -41.72 47.03
CA ALA A 2 -50.00 -41.76 48.44
C ALA A 2 -48.87 -41.30 49.40
N GLY A 3 -49.07 -40.08 49.94
CA GLY A 3 -48.44 -39.47 51.14
C GLY A 3 -47.48 -38.31 50.83
N GLY A 4 -47.64 -37.05 51.25
CA GLY A 4 -48.60 -36.25 52.05
C GLY A 4 -47.94 -34.86 52.25
N LEU A 5 -48.53 -33.71 51.89
CA LEU A 5 -49.37 -32.79 52.70
C LEU A 5 -48.82 -32.52 54.14
N ALA A 6 -48.73 -31.31 54.73
CA ALA A 6 -49.07 -29.93 54.35
C ALA A 6 -48.67 -28.95 55.51
N HIS A 7 -48.76 -27.62 55.23
CA HIS A 7 -49.01 -26.46 56.15
C HIS A 7 -47.88 -25.96 57.10
N HIS A 8 -47.68 -24.66 57.42
CA HIS A 8 -48.55 -23.46 57.45
C HIS A 8 -47.73 -22.12 57.50
N ALA A 9 -48.32 -21.03 56.96
CA ALA A 9 -48.36 -19.60 57.36
C ALA A 9 -47.06 -18.88 57.86
N GLY A 10 -46.67 -17.66 57.46
CA GLY A 10 -47.39 -16.46 57.02
C GLY A 10 -47.31 -15.37 58.10
N HIS A 11 -46.67 -14.21 57.85
CA HIS A 11 -46.96 -12.88 58.44
C HIS A 11 -46.05 -11.79 57.84
N ALA A 12 -46.65 -10.66 57.45
CA ALA A 12 -46.08 -9.33 57.20
C ALA A 12 -46.92 -8.34 58.05
N PRO A 13 -46.72 -6.99 58.03
CA PRO A 13 -45.55 -6.11 57.95
C PRO A 13 -45.53 -5.11 59.16
N ALA A 14 -44.58 -4.15 59.24
CA ALA A 14 -44.80 -2.78 59.76
C ALA A 14 -43.51 -1.92 59.77
N ASP A 15 -43.59 -0.79 59.05
CA ASP A 15 -43.32 0.60 59.44
C ASP A 15 -42.14 0.97 60.36
N GLY A 16 -41.37 2.00 59.94
CA GLY A 16 -40.54 2.77 60.87
C GLY A 16 -39.49 3.69 60.23
N CYS A 17 -39.93 4.79 59.62
CA CYS A 17 -39.17 6.05 59.53
C CYS A 17 -39.89 7.04 60.49
N PRO A 18 -39.31 8.15 61.04
CA PRO A 18 -38.25 8.96 60.42
C PRO A 18 -37.34 9.84 61.36
N ARG A 19 -36.49 10.66 60.71
CA ARG A 19 -36.05 12.06 61.03
C ARG A 19 -34.90 12.39 62.01
N GLY A 20 -34.03 13.27 61.49
CA GLY A 20 -33.24 14.31 62.19
C GLY A 20 -31.72 14.20 61.91
N ASP A 21 -30.95 15.22 61.57
CA ASP A 21 -31.18 16.63 61.27
C ASP A 21 -29.89 17.23 60.66
N ARG A 22 -30.05 18.26 59.81
CA ARG A 22 -29.13 19.36 59.42
C ARG A 22 -27.58 19.25 59.58
N ALA A 23 -26.83 19.61 58.52
CA ALA A 23 -26.26 20.96 58.34
C ALA A 23 -25.31 21.11 57.13
N LEU A 24 -25.37 22.29 56.54
CA LEU A 24 -24.61 22.86 55.41
C LEU A 24 -23.11 23.05 55.68
N ALA A 25 -22.27 22.90 54.64
CA ALA A 25 -21.18 23.86 54.35
C ALA A 25 -20.58 23.63 52.95
N GLY A 26 -20.67 24.64 52.10
CA GLY A 26 -19.95 24.76 50.83
C GLY A 26 -18.49 25.26 51.02
N PRO A 27 -17.79 25.55 49.90
CA PRO A 27 -16.35 25.33 49.73
C PRO A 27 -15.48 26.58 50.00
N PRO A 28 -14.13 26.45 49.98
CA PRO A 28 -13.27 27.60 49.73
C PRO A 28 -12.46 27.47 48.43
N ARG A 29 -12.59 28.49 47.56
CA ARG A 29 -11.51 29.07 46.74
C ARG A 29 -11.35 30.53 47.20
N PRO A 30 -10.13 31.09 47.29
CA PRO A 30 -9.54 31.88 46.17
C PRO A 30 -7.98 31.73 46.04
N ARG A 31 -7.38 31.68 44.83
CA ARG A 31 -6.66 32.74 44.04
C ARG A 31 -5.46 33.44 44.76
N PRO A 32 -4.57 34.19 44.05
CA PRO A 32 -3.65 33.85 42.95
C PRO A 32 -2.20 34.33 43.27
N GLY A 33 -1.18 33.89 42.52
CA GLY A 33 0.21 34.32 42.78
C GLY A 33 1.12 34.32 41.55
N ASP A 34 1.34 35.51 41.01
CA ASP A 34 2.39 35.90 40.07
C ASP A 34 3.80 35.54 40.54
N ARG A 35 4.70 35.12 39.63
CA ARG A 35 6.05 35.71 39.43
C ARG A 35 6.91 34.96 38.39
N ARG A 36 7.11 35.65 37.26
CA ARG A 36 8.40 36.04 36.63
C ARG A 36 9.58 35.05 36.57
N LEU A 37 10.01 34.83 35.33
CA LEU A 37 11.38 34.98 34.78
C LEU A 37 12.57 34.44 35.60
N ARG A 38 13.24 33.42 35.06
CA ARG A 38 14.71 33.40 35.01
C ARG A 38 15.23 32.93 33.65
N ARG A 39 15.87 33.88 32.96
CA ARG A 39 16.93 33.64 31.98
C ARG A 39 18.09 32.92 32.67
N ALA A 40 18.71 31.95 31.99
CA ALA A 40 20.11 31.61 32.19
C ALA A 40 20.85 31.82 30.86
N ARG A 41 21.91 32.61 30.93
CA ARG A 41 22.88 32.95 29.88
C ARG A 41 24.26 32.51 30.40
N ALA A 42 25.16 32.27 29.44
CA ALA A 42 26.62 32.06 29.57
C ALA A 42 27.04 30.68 30.12
N ALA A 43 28.13 30.04 29.66
CA ALA A 43 29.34 30.43 28.93
C ALA A 43 29.71 29.28 27.94
N GLY A 44 30.48 29.42 26.85
CA GLY A 44 31.73 30.17 26.65
C GLY A 44 32.92 29.19 26.78
N GLY A 45 33.62 28.90 25.67
CA GLY A 45 34.81 28.04 25.66
C GLY A 45 35.31 27.67 24.26
N ASP A 46 36.07 28.58 23.65
CA ASP A 46 37.01 28.32 22.55
C ASP A 46 38.15 27.39 23.00
N ALA A 47 38.69 26.57 22.09
CA ALA A 47 40.13 26.50 21.80
C ALA A 47 40.49 25.41 20.77
N ASP A 48 41.09 25.88 19.69
CA ASP A 48 42.16 25.33 18.85
C ASP A 48 42.75 23.93 19.11
N GLY A 49 43.00 23.22 18.01
CA GLY A 49 43.81 22.00 17.98
C GLY A 49 44.21 21.59 16.57
N CYS A 50 45.19 22.27 15.99
CA CYS A 50 45.86 21.92 14.74
C CYS A 50 46.76 20.68 14.97
N GLY A 51 46.69 19.64 14.12
CA GLY A 51 47.49 18.43 14.31
C GLY A 51 47.56 17.47 13.11
N ARG A 52 48.46 17.80 12.18
CA ARG A 52 49.31 16.93 11.32
C ARG A 52 48.78 15.63 10.67
N ALA A 53 48.97 15.65 9.35
CA ALA A 53 49.22 14.57 8.41
C ALA A 53 49.90 13.29 8.95
N GLY A 54 49.39 12.14 8.49
CA GLY A 54 50.05 10.84 8.49
C GLY A 54 49.71 10.10 7.21
N LEU A 55 50.63 10.13 6.26
CA LEU A 55 50.62 9.38 5.01
C LEU A 55 51.26 8.02 5.30
N VAL A 56 50.53 6.91 5.14
CA VAL A 56 51.12 5.56 5.17
C VAL A 56 50.76 4.85 3.88
N ALA A 57 51.77 4.76 3.02
CA ALA A 57 51.78 3.88 1.87
C ALA A 57 52.15 2.47 2.34
N HIS A 58 51.35 1.46 1.99
CA HIS A 58 51.80 0.08 1.97
C HIS A 58 51.83 -0.43 0.54
N VAL A 59 53.06 -0.72 0.12
CA VAL A 59 53.43 -1.48 -1.06
C VAL A 59 53.32 -2.97 -0.71
N VAL A 60 52.53 -3.72 -1.47
CA VAL A 60 52.74 -5.16 -1.65
C VAL A 60 52.65 -5.44 -3.15
N ALA A 61 53.75 -5.97 -3.67
CA ALA A 61 53.93 -6.30 -5.07
C ALA A 61 53.72 -7.80 -5.32
N ALA A 62 53.26 -8.06 -6.54
CA ALA A 62 53.54 -9.23 -7.38
C ALA A 62 52.79 -10.54 -7.14
N GLY A 63 51.95 -10.87 -8.14
CA GLY A 63 51.51 -12.22 -8.48
C GLY A 63 50.97 -12.24 -9.91
N ARG A 64 51.84 -12.57 -10.87
CA ARG A 64 51.58 -12.64 -12.32
C ARG A 64 50.59 -13.76 -12.67
N GLY A 65 49.74 -13.50 -13.66
CA GLY A 65 48.94 -14.50 -14.36
C GLY A 65 48.51 -13.94 -15.72
N ASP A 66 49.34 -14.17 -16.72
CA ASP A 66 49.22 -13.76 -18.12
C ASP A 66 48.20 -14.65 -18.87
N GLY A 67 47.61 -14.15 -19.96
CA GLY A 67 47.04 -15.05 -20.98
C GLY A 67 45.69 -14.69 -21.61
N ARG A 68 45.69 -13.71 -22.53
CA ARG A 68 45.15 -13.78 -23.92
C ARG A 68 43.66 -14.10 -24.12
N ARG A 69 42.90 -13.58 -25.08
CA ARG A 69 43.00 -12.65 -26.22
C ARG A 69 41.56 -12.62 -26.77
N PHE A 70 41.00 -11.47 -27.12
CA PHE A 70 40.23 -11.32 -28.36
C PHE A 70 40.22 -9.85 -28.80
N ARG A 71 40.87 -9.60 -29.94
CA ARG A 71 40.75 -8.39 -30.78
C ARG A 71 39.51 -8.59 -31.65
N ALA A 72 38.61 -7.62 -31.80
CA ALA A 72 38.49 -6.64 -32.89
C ALA A 72 36.96 -6.41 -33.05
N ALA A 73 36.37 -5.30 -33.50
CA ALA A 73 36.78 -4.09 -34.20
C ALA A 73 35.76 -2.97 -33.82
N ALA A 74 36.22 -1.77 -33.47
CA ALA A 74 36.18 -0.56 -34.29
C ALA A 74 34.77 0.00 -34.61
N ALA A 75 34.45 1.15 -33.99
CA ALA A 75 33.78 2.26 -34.67
C ALA A 75 34.09 3.60 -33.97
N LEU A 76 34.74 4.47 -34.74
CA LEU A 76 34.93 5.91 -34.55
C LEU A 76 33.62 6.64 -34.17
N VAL A 77 33.69 7.70 -33.37
CA VAL A 77 33.34 9.08 -33.78
C VAL A 77 33.80 10.09 -32.70
N LEU A 78 34.17 11.24 -33.23
CA LEU A 78 34.98 12.36 -32.75
C LEU A 78 34.38 13.19 -31.59
N GLN A 79 35.29 13.80 -30.83
CA GLN A 79 35.09 14.84 -29.82
C GLN A 79 34.57 16.17 -30.39
N HIS A 80 33.79 16.92 -29.60
CA HIS A 80 34.06 18.35 -29.41
C HIS A 80 33.70 18.86 -28.00
N ARG A 81 34.66 19.60 -27.44
CA ARG A 81 34.65 20.27 -26.14
C ARG A 81 33.62 21.40 -26.10
N LEU A 82 33.11 21.71 -24.91
CA LEU A 82 33.13 23.06 -24.33
C LEU A 82 33.02 22.93 -22.79
N ARG A 83 34.10 23.29 -22.10
CA ARG A 83 34.15 23.58 -20.66
C ARG A 83 34.79 24.95 -20.55
N ASP A 84 34.15 25.85 -19.83
CA ASP A 84 34.81 26.93 -19.08
C ASP A 84 33.85 27.37 -17.97
N ALA A 85 34.33 27.39 -16.72
CA ALA A 85 34.53 28.63 -15.97
C ALA A 85 34.91 28.38 -14.49
N GLU A 86 35.83 29.23 -14.03
CA GLU A 86 36.11 29.69 -12.66
C GLU A 86 37.10 28.93 -11.76
N ARG A 87 38.35 29.42 -11.76
CA ARG A 87 39.09 29.78 -10.54
C ARG A 87 39.90 31.06 -10.78
N GLY A 88 39.81 32.01 -9.86
CA GLY A 88 40.39 33.34 -9.97
C GLY A 88 41.75 33.55 -9.28
N ARG A 89 42.13 34.84 -9.27
CA ARG A 89 43.28 35.52 -8.60
C ARG A 89 44.65 35.23 -9.26
N ARG A 90 45.50 36.20 -9.62
CA ARG A 90 45.82 37.54 -9.08
C ARG A 90 46.61 38.35 -10.14
N ALA A 91 46.56 39.67 -9.99
CA ALA A 91 47.14 40.70 -10.86
C ALA A 91 48.66 40.91 -10.69
N ARG A 92 49.35 41.38 -11.75
CA ARG A 92 50.17 42.63 -11.84
C ARG A 92 50.95 42.73 -13.19
N PRO A 93 51.46 43.91 -13.60
CA PRO A 93 51.00 44.56 -14.84
C PRO A 93 52.11 44.98 -15.83
N PHE A 94 51.71 45.80 -16.81
CA PHE A 94 52.53 46.76 -17.59
C PHE A 94 53.48 46.22 -18.68
N LEU A 95 53.19 46.55 -19.94
CA LEU A 95 54.04 47.46 -20.74
C LEU A 95 53.42 47.68 -22.14
N ALA A 96 53.23 48.95 -22.46
CA ALA A 96 52.98 49.44 -23.81
C ALA A 96 54.28 49.38 -24.64
N GLN A 97 54.17 49.14 -25.94
CA GLN A 97 55.02 49.70 -27.01
C GLN A 97 54.52 49.19 -28.38
N ARG A 98 54.01 50.11 -29.21
CA ARG A 98 54.67 50.73 -30.39
C ARG A 98 54.73 49.83 -31.64
N ALA A 99 54.01 50.27 -32.68
CA ALA A 99 54.32 50.02 -34.09
C ALA A 99 55.68 50.70 -34.46
N PRO A 100 56.39 50.38 -35.58
CA PRO A 100 55.88 50.56 -36.96
C PRO A 100 56.51 49.69 -38.09
N ALA A 101 56.04 49.91 -39.34
CA ALA A 101 56.77 49.87 -40.63
C ALA A 101 57.30 48.49 -41.14
N GLN A 102 57.51 48.16 -42.42
CA GLN A 102 57.26 48.65 -43.78
C GLN A 102 57.80 47.54 -44.75
N LEU A 103 57.55 47.68 -46.07
CA LEU A 103 58.31 47.16 -47.24
C LEU A 103 57.81 45.91 -48.03
N ARG A 104 57.24 46.21 -49.21
CA ARG A 104 57.64 45.87 -50.61
C ARG A 104 58.05 44.44 -51.05
N GLY A 105 57.53 44.04 -52.23
CA GLY A 105 58.16 43.15 -53.23
C GLY A 105 57.17 42.14 -53.84
N ARG A 106 56.50 42.35 -54.99
CA ARG A 106 56.86 42.31 -56.44
C ARG A 106 57.16 40.91 -57.05
N CYS A 107 56.43 40.60 -58.14
CA CYS A 107 56.76 39.71 -59.30
C CYS A 107 56.81 38.18 -59.08
N ASP A 108 56.58 37.28 -60.04
CA ASP A 108 55.89 37.17 -61.36
C ASP A 108 56.16 35.73 -61.84
N ARG A 109 55.30 35.15 -62.71
CA ARG A 109 55.55 34.11 -63.77
C ARG A 109 54.25 33.32 -64.05
N HIS A 110 53.55 33.53 -65.18
CA HIS A 110 53.76 32.96 -66.53
C HIS A 110 53.47 31.43 -66.57
N VAL A 111 52.61 30.84 -67.43
CA VAL A 111 52.57 30.86 -68.91
C VAL A 111 51.23 30.29 -69.48
N ARG A 112 50.64 31.03 -70.42
CA ARG A 112 49.94 30.72 -71.72
C ARG A 112 49.05 29.47 -71.89
N ARG A 113 47.76 29.65 -72.22
CA ARG A 113 47.07 29.78 -73.56
C ARG A 113 46.68 28.45 -74.23
N ARG A 114 45.39 28.35 -74.63
CA ARG A 114 44.94 28.23 -76.03
C ARG A 114 43.41 28.41 -76.14
N LEU A 115 42.99 29.51 -76.76
CA LEU A 115 41.75 29.70 -77.56
C LEU A 115 42.07 29.25 -79.02
N PRO A 116 41.18 29.24 -80.05
CA PRO A 116 39.89 29.96 -80.26
C PRO A 116 38.82 29.07 -80.96
N ARG A 117 37.63 29.44 -81.47
CA ARG A 117 37.08 30.56 -82.27
C ARG A 117 35.54 30.51 -82.12
N GLY A 118 34.81 31.64 -82.01
CA GLY A 118 34.18 32.37 -83.13
C GLY A 118 32.79 31.77 -83.46
N ARG A 119 31.64 32.45 -83.54
CA ARG A 119 31.23 33.76 -84.11
C ARG A 119 29.83 34.08 -83.55
N ARG A 120 29.60 35.30 -83.04
CA ARG A 120 28.86 36.45 -83.63
C ARG A 120 27.32 36.35 -83.67
N GLY A 121 26.68 37.38 -83.10
CA GLY A 121 25.30 37.81 -83.41
C GLY A 121 24.57 38.30 -82.15
N ARG A 122 24.90 39.49 -81.63
CA ARG A 122 24.09 40.74 -81.72
C ARG A 122 22.74 40.67 -80.97
N ASP A 123 22.75 41.31 -79.80
CA ASP A 123 21.63 41.94 -79.07
C ASP A 123 20.79 42.87 -79.99
N PRO A 124 19.53 43.28 -79.65
CA PRO A 124 19.18 43.75 -78.31
C PRO A 124 17.70 43.63 -77.81
N ARG A 125 17.56 43.92 -76.51
CA ARG A 125 16.41 44.48 -75.76
C ARG A 125 15.45 43.50 -75.07
N GLY A 126 15.32 43.70 -73.76
CA GLY A 126 14.04 43.61 -73.06
C GLY A 126 13.99 42.68 -71.85
N ASP A 127 14.04 43.30 -70.67
CA ASP A 127 13.15 43.00 -69.54
C ASP A 127 13.50 41.88 -68.52
N GLY A 128 13.33 42.23 -67.24
CA GLY A 128 13.01 41.31 -66.15
C GLY A 128 14.15 40.59 -65.41
N THR A 129 14.84 41.27 -64.47
CA THR A 129 15.55 40.57 -63.37
C THR A 129 14.54 39.96 -62.38
N ARG A 130 13.91 38.84 -62.75
CA ARG A 130 13.15 38.01 -61.80
C ARG A 130 14.12 37.45 -60.76
N ARG A 131 14.05 37.95 -59.52
CA ARG A 131 14.58 37.28 -58.33
C ARG A 131 14.06 35.84 -58.32
N ARG A 132 14.93 34.86 -58.59
CA ARG A 132 14.60 33.44 -58.49
C ARG A 132 14.24 33.13 -57.04
N GLN A 133 12.94 33.04 -56.76
CA GLN A 133 12.47 32.46 -55.52
C GLN A 133 12.81 30.96 -55.54
N PRO A 134 13.29 30.37 -54.42
CA PRO A 134 13.50 28.93 -54.35
C PRO A 134 12.16 28.21 -54.56
N PRO A 135 12.17 27.00 -55.16
CA PRO A 135 10.94 26.28 -55.50
C PRO A 135 10.06 26.06 -54.25
N PRO A 136 8.72 26.07 -54.40
CA PRO A 136 7.76 26.06 -53.28
C PRO A 136 7.94 24.86 -52.33
N ALA A 137 8.50 23.74 -52.81
CA ALA A 137 8.80 22.55 -52.02
C ALA A 137 9.93 22.72 -50.98
N VAL A 138 10.83 23.69 -51.14
CA VAL A 138 11.93 23.96 -50.18
C VAL A 138 11.44 24.88 -49.07
N ARG A 139 10.54 25.81 -49.39
CA ARG A 139 9.90 26.71 -48.41
C ARG A 139 8.99 25.95 -47.45
N SER A 140 8.19 25.00 -47.94
CA SER A 140 7.31 24.19 -47.09
C SER A 140 8.08 23.31 -46.10
N ARG A 141 9.24 22.76 -46.50
CA ARG A 141 10.10 21.96 -45.62
C ARG A 141 10.77 22.81 -44.54
N LEU A 142 11.22 24.02 -44.87
CA LEU A 142 11.80 24.96 -43.90
C LEU A 142 10.77 25.44 -42.87
N VAL A 143 9.54 25.73 -43.31
CA VAL A 143 8.45 26.13 -42.41
C VAL A 143 8.07 24.96 -41.48
N ALA A 144 8.02 23.72 -41.98
CA ALA A 144 7.74 22.55 -41.17
C ALA A 144 8.83 22.30 -40.11
N VAL A 145 10.11 22.42 -40.47
CA VAL A 145 11.23 22.27 -39.52
C VAL A 145 11.19 23.35 -38.43
N LEU A 146 10.88 24.60 -38.81
CA LEU A 146 10.77 25.70 -37.85
C LEU A 146 9.59 25.50 -36.88
N LEU A 147 8.44 25.04 -37.37
CA LEU A 147 7.28 24.72 -36.55
C LEU A 147 7.58 23.60 -35.53
N VAL A 148 8.31 22.56 -35.94
CA VAL A 148 8.72 21.47 -35.04
C VAL A 148 9.68 21.97 -33.96
N LEU A 149 10.63 22.84 -34.32
CA LEU A 149 11.56 23.45 -33.35
C LEU A 149 10.83 24.34 -32.34
N VAL A 150 9.91 25.19 -32.81
CA VAL A 150 9.11 26.06 -31.94
C VAL A 150 8.21 25.23 -31.02
N ALA A 151 7.58 24.17 -31.53
CA ALA A 151 6.80 23.25 -30.73
C ALA A 151 7.67 22.55 -29.67
N GLY A 152 8.88 22.11 -30.02
CA GLY A 152 9.83 21.51 -29.08
C GLY A 152 10.22 22.45 -27.95
N VAL A 153 10.55 23.71 -28.26
CA VAL A 153 10.85 24.73 -27.25
C VAL A 153 9.63 25.05 -26.39
N ALA A 154 8.44 25.14 -26.98
CA ALA A 154 7.21 25.37 -26.23
C ALA A 154 6.90 24.21 -25.26
N ILE A 155 7.11 22.96 -25.68
CA ILE A 155 6.95 21.78 -24.83
C ILE A 155 7.95 21.80 -23.67
N ASP A 156 9.21 22.17 -23.92
CA ASP A 156 10.23 22.26 -22.88
C ASP A 156 9.95 23.38 -21.86
N VAL A 157 9.55 24.57 -22.33
CA VAL A 157 9.16 25.69 -21.47
C VAL A 157 7.90 25.39 -20.66
N VAL A 158 6.90 24.76 -21.27
CA VAL A 158 5.68 24.34 -20.56
C VAL A 158 6.04 23.24 -19.55
N GLY A 159 6.76 22.20 -19.96
CA GLY A 159 7.15 21.08 -19.10
C GLY A 159 8.05 21.46 -17.94
N SER A 160 8.94 22.43 -18.11
CA SER A 160 9.80 22.94 -17.03
C SER A 160 9.04 23.84 -16.04
N ARG A 161 7.96 24.51 -16.47
CA ARG A 161 7.13 25.36 -15.60
C ARG A 161 6.01 24.59 -14.91
N THR A 162 5.45 23.56 -15.52
CA THR A 162 4.42 22.72 -14.91
C THR A 162 5.06 21.54 -14.17
N ARG A 163 5.20 21.67 -12.85
CA ARG A 163 5.59 20.53 -11.97
C ARG A 163 4.48 19.46 -11.84
N ARG A 164 3.53 19.40 -12.78
CA ARG A 164 2.46 18.42 -12.80
C ARG A 164 2.98 17.16 -13.47
N LEU A 165 3.23 16.13 -12.67
CA LEU A 165 3.47 14.78 -13.17
C LEU A 165 2.13 14.16 -13.55
N TYR A 166 1.95 13.91 -14.83
CA TYR A 166 0.87 13.09 -15.35
C TYR A 166 1.41 11.68 -15.50
N ASP A 167 0.80 10.75 -14.75
CA ASP A 167 1.13 9.35 -14.86
C ASP A 167 0.36 8.74 -16.03
N LEU A 168 1.07 8.48 -17.12
CA LEU A 168 0.52 7.87 -18.34
C LEU A 168 0.73 6.35 -18.36
N THR A 169 1.27 5.76 -17.29
CA THR A 169 1.42 4.31 -17.22
C THR A 169 0.07 3.66 -16.98
N ALA A 170 -0.20 2.55 -17.65
CA ALA A 170 -1.46 1.82 -17.50
C ALA A 170 -1.76 1.39 -16.04
N GLN A 171 -0.72 1.35 -15.20
CA GLN A 171 -0.80 0.94 -13.79
C GLN A 171 -0.58 2.10 -12.81
N HIS A 172 -0.41 3.34 -13.28
CA HIS A 172 -0.13 4.49 -12.41
C HIS A 172 1.11 4.29 -11.49
N SER A 173 2.15 3.61 -11.97
CA SER A 173 3.33 3.21 -11.18
C SER A 173 4.24 4.38 -10.74
N VAL A 174 4.00 5.58 -11.25
CA VAL A 174 4.79 6.81 -10.97
C VAL A 174 4.04 7.73 -9.98
N SER A 175 2.79 7.44 -9.67
CA SER A 175 1.95 8.18 -8.74
C SER A 175 1.62 7.36 -7.49
N LEU A 176 1.45 8.03 -6.34
CA LEU A 176 0.95 7.34 -5.14
C LEU A 176 -0.51 6.92 -5.35
N THR A 177 -0.86 5.77 -4.79
CA THR A 177 -2.25 5.27 -4.76
C THR A 177 -3.18 6.27 -4.07
N HIS A 178 -4.48 6.17 -4.34
CA HIS A 178 -5.47 7.08 -3.74
C HIS A 178 -5.53 6.90 -2.21
N GLU A 179 -5.29 5.68 -1.76
CA GLU A 179 -5.23 5.22 -0.38
C GLU A 179 -4.04 5.87 0.34
N THR A 180 -2.83 5.72 -0.21
CA THR A 180 -1.63 6.36 0.33
C THR A 180 -1.79 7.88 0.38
N LYS A 181 -2.40 8.50 -0.64
CA LYS A 181 -2.65 9.95 -0.63
C LYS A 181 -3.55 10.37 0.55
N SER A 182 -4.50 9.53 0.92
CA SER A 182 -5.43 9.80 2.02
C SER A 182 -4.72 9.66 3.38
N VAL A 183 -3.90 8.62 3.58
CA VAL A 183 -3.03 8.47 4.78
C VAL A 183 -2.09 9.64 4.93
N VAL A 184 -1.34 9.94 3.87
CA VAL A 184 -0.29 10.95 3.90
C VAL A 184 -0.85 12.33 4.25
N ARG A 185 -2.11 12.63 3.88
CA ARG A 185 -2.77 13.89 4.23
C ARG A 185 -3.18 13.99 5.70
N GLN A 186 -3.45 12.87 6.37
CA GLN A 186 -3.82 12.83 7.79
C GLN A 186 -2.61 12.93 8.73
N VAL A 187 -1.38 12.89 8.19
CA VAL A 187 -0.17 13.06 9.00
C VAL A 187 -0.02 14.51 9.45
N HIS A 188 -0.46 14.82 10.66
CA HIS A 188 -0.35 16.16 11.26
C HIS A 188 0.94 16.36 12.06
N HIS A 189 1.55 15.26 12.55
CA HIS A 189 2.80 15.30 13.30
C HIS A 189 4.00 14.96 12.42
N LYS A 190 5.19 15.40 12.83
CA LYS A 190 6.42 15.12 12.08
C LYS A 190 6.74 13.63 12.11
N VAL A 191 6.81 13.01 10.94
CA VAL A 191 7.24 11.62 10.74
C VAL A 191 8.58 11.62 10.01
N LYS A 192 9.59 10.92 10.54
CA LYS A 192 10.90 10.74 9.91
C LYS A 192 11.06 9.29 9.46
N VAL A 193 11.07 9.06 8.15
CA VAL A 193 11.32 7.75 7.55
C VAL A 193 12.81 7.60 7.23
N THR A 194 13.48 6.64 7.86
CA THR A 194 14.90 6.34 7.64
C THR A 194 15.00 4.98 6.97
N VAL A 195 15.56 4.96 5.77
CA VAL A 195 15.79 3.74 4.99
C VAL A 195 17.27 3.39 5.05
N PHE A 196 17.55 2.11 5.26
CA PHE A 196 18.89 1.54 5.32
C PHE A 196 19.10 0.66 4.09
N LEU A 197 19.77 1.24 3.08
CA LEU A 197 20.11 0.57 1.82
C LEU A 197 21.55 0.91 1.47
N ARG A 198 22.33 -0.07 1.00
CA ARG A 198 23.73 0.17 0.62
C ARG A 198 23.83 1.07 -0.61
N ARG A 199 24.95 1.77 -0.78
CA ARG A 199 25.16 2.67 -1.94
C ARG A 199 25.04 1.97 -3.30
N ASP A 200 25.42 0.70 -3.37
CA ASP A 200 25.43 -0.14 -4.58
C ASP A 200 24.11 -0.92 -4.80
N GLU A 201 23.14 -0.78 -3.90
CA GLU A 201 21.91 -1.55 -3.93
C GLU A 201 20.93 -1.01 -4.99
N PRO A 202 20.42 -1.85 -5.92
CA PRO A 202 19.57 -1.41 -7.03
C PRO A 202 18.32 -0.61 -6.61
N GLY A 203 17.73 -0.95 -5.46
CA GLY A 203 16.51 -0.32 -4.93
C GLY A 203 16.71 1.07 -4.29
N ARG A 204 17.96 1.53 -4.09
CA ARG A 204 18.24 2.78 -3.35
C ARG A 204 17.62 4.02 -4.00
N VAL A 205 17.72 4.13 -5.33
CA VAL A 205 17.16 5.26 -6.09
C VAL A 205 15.64 5.20 -6.11
N GLU A 206 15.08 4.00 -6.22
CA GLU A 206 13.63 3.78 -6.23
C GLU A 206 13.01 4.15 -4.88
N ALA A 207 13.59 3.66 -3.77
CA ALA A 207 13.20 4.02 -2.41
C ALA A 207 13.24 5.53 -2.17
N ALA A 208 14.33 6.20 -2.56
CA ALA A 208 14.46 7.65 -2.45
C ALA A 208 13.40 8.39 -3.27
N THR A 209 13.11 7.89 -4.48
CA THR A 209 12.11 8.47 -5.38
C THR A 209 10.71 8.31 -4.82
N LEU A 210 10.38 7.13 -4.28
CA LEU A 210 9.11 6.87 -3.61
C LEU A 210 8.91 7.82 -2.42
N LEU A 211 9.87 7.88 -1.50
CA LEU A 211 9.77 8.73 -0.31
C LEU A 211 9.74 10.23 -0.63
N ALA A 212 10.38 10.66 -1.72
CA ALA A 212 10.24 12.02 -2.22
C ALA A 212 8.79 12.35 -2.63
N ARG A 213 8.00 11.36 -3.12
CA ARG A 213 6.57 11.55 -3.42
C ARG A 213 5.76 11.77 -2.13
N TYR A 214 6.05 11.02 -1.06
CA TYR A 214 5.42 11.21 0.26
C TYR A 214 5.71 12.61 0.81
N HIS A 215 6.99 13.01 0.84
CA HIS A 215 7.41 14.32 1.34
C HIS A 215 6.79 15.48 0.55
N ARG A 216 6.68 15.33 -0.78
CA ARG A 216 6.07 16.34 -1.65
C ARG A 216 4.57 16.50 -1.38
N LEU A 217 3.88 15.40 -1.05
CA LEU A 217 2.45 15.42 -0.74
C LEU A 217 2.18 15.97 0.66
N ASN A 218 2.99 15.61 1.66
CA ASN A 218 2.94 16.18 3.00
C ASN A 218 4.34 16.41 3.56
N ARG A 219 4.67 17.69 3.83
CA ARG A 219 5.98 18.10 4.34
C ARG A 219 6.27 17.66 5.77
N HIS A 220 5.27 17.21 6.52
CA HIS A 220 5.46 16.59 7.84
C HIS A 220 6.18 15.25 7.75
N ILE A 221 6.11 14.58 6.60
CA ILE A 221 6.86 13.35 6.33
C ILE A 221 8.22 13.74 5.77
N THR A 222 9.28 13.47 6.51
CA THR A 222 10.67 13.69 6.11
C THR A 222 11.37 12.36 5.95
N PHE A 223 12.39 12.27 5.12
CA PHE A 223 13.09 11.00 4.92
C PHE A 223 14.61 11.13 4.81
N LYS A 224 15.31 10.03 5.09
CA LYS A 224 16.75 9.85 4.88
C LYS A 224 17.03 8.45 4.35
N VAL A 225 17.99 8.33 3.46
CA VAL A 225 18.50 7.04 2.98
C VAL A 225 19.96 6.93 3.41
N LEU A 226 20.24 6.05 4.36
CA LEU A 226 21.55 5.84 4.97
C LEU A 226 22.14 4.52 4.50
N ASP A 227 23.46 4.45 4.40
CA ASP A 227 24.16 3.19 4.22
C ASP A 227 24.30 2.49 5.59
N PRO A 228 23.84 1.23 5.73
CA PRO A 228 23.99 0.46 6.97
C PRO A 228 25.42 0.46 7.53
N SER A 229 26.41 0.38 6.63
CA SER A 229 27.84 0.27 6.94
C SER A 229 28.42 1.60 7.42
N GLU A 230 27.89 2.73 6.93
CA GLU A 230 28.34 4.07 7.31
C GLU A 230 27.64 4.60 8.56
N SER A 231 26.49 4.02 8.93
CA SER A 231 25.68 4.47 10.07
C SER A 231 25.16 3.31 10.94
N PRO A 232 26.04 2.41 11.43
CA PRO A 232 25.62 1.26 12.22
C PRO A 232 24.91 1.67 13.52
N GLY A 233 25.35 2.75 14.17
CA GLY A 233 24.71 3.23 15.40
C GLY A 233 23.24 3.67 15.23
N GLU A 234 22.89 4.32 14.11
CA GLU A 234 21.50 4.70 13.83
C GLU A 234 20.63 3.48 13.49
N LEU A 235 21.21 2.49 12.78
CA LEU A 235 20.56 1.22 12.44
C LEU A 235 20.21 0.41 13.70
N HIS A 236 21.15 0.28 14.63
CA HIS A 236 20.93 -0.41 15.91
C HIS A 236 19.94 0.35 16.79
N ARG A 237 20.03 1.69 16.86
CA ARG A 237 19.08 2.51 17.64
C ARG A 237 17.65 2.37 17.14
N LEU A 238 17.47 2.29 15.83
CA LEU A 238 16.14 2.10 15.22
C LEU A 238 15.72 0.63 15.19
N GLY A 239 16.56 -0.31 15.60
CA GLY A 239 16.27 -1.75 15.67
C GLY A 239 15.97 -2.36 14.31
N VAL A 240 16.61 -1.86 13.24
CA VAL A 240 16.51 -2.46 11.90
C VAL A 240 17.54 -3.59 11.82
N ASP A 241 17.15 -4.72 11.23
CA ASP A 241 18.02 -5.88 11.09
C ASP A 241 19.25 -5.55 10.21
N PRO A 242 20.50 -5.73 10.71
CA PRO A 242 21.71 -5.44 9.94
C PRO A 242 21.91 -6.31 8.70
N LEU A 243 21.37 -7.53 8.70
CA LEU A 243 21.51 -8.53 7.63
C LEU A 243 20.40 -8.39 6.59
N ALA A 244 19.17 -8.14 7.02
CA ALA A 244 18.03 -8.00 6.11
C ALA A 244 17.87 -6.58 5.55
N GLY A 245 18.43 -5.56 6.22
CA GLY A 245 18.20 -4.16 5.85
C GLY A 245 16.76 -3.72 6.11
N GLY A 246 16.33 -2.65 5.45
CA GLY A 246 14.92 -2.20 5.47
C GLY A 246 14.74 -0.75 5.89
N MET A 247 13.59 -0.44 6.51
CA MET A 247 13.23 0.92 6.91
C MET A 247 12.69 1.01 8.33
N ALA A 248 12.87 2.19 8.91
CA ALA A 248 12.25 2.60 10.15
C ALA A 248 11.59 3.97 9.99
N ALA A 249 10.30 4.05 10.29
CA ALA A 249 9.56 5.29 10.39
C ALA A 249 9.46 5.70 11.87
N VAL A 250 9.71 6.98 12.17
CA VAL A 250 9.74 7.50 13.54
C VAL A 250 8.78 8.67 13.68
N ALA A 251 7.93 8.65 14.71
CA ALA A 251 7.04 9.77 15.07
C ALA A 251 7.04 9.98 16.59
N GLY A 252 7.70 11.04 17.06
CA GLY A 252 7.99 11.21 18.48
C GLY A 252 8.90 10.09 18.99
N ASP A 253 8.48 9.38 20.03
CA ASP A 253 9.20 8.25 20.64
C ASP A 253 8.87 6.89 20.00
N ARG A 254 7.91 6.86 19.07
CA ARG A 254 7.47 5.62 18.42
C ARG A 254 8.29 5.34 17.16
N VAL A 255 8.66 4.07 17.00
CA VAL A 255 9.45 3.56 15.88
C VAL A 255 8.73 2.37 15.27
N GLU A 256 8.28 2.51 14.04
CA GLU A 256 7.71 1.43 13.23
C GLU A 256 8.73 0.98 12.19
N ARG A 257 8.76 -0.32 11.93
CA ARG A 257 9.74 -0.94 11.03
C ARG A 257 9.04 -1.64 9.88
N ALA A 258 9.72 -1.72 8.75
CA ALA A 258 9.33 -2.58 7.66
C ALA A 258 10.58 -3.15 6.97
N ALA A 259 10.48 -4.41 6.53
CA ALA A 259 11.58 -5.11 5.87
C ALA A 259 11.86 -4.56 4.46
N SER A 260 10.85 -4.00 3.80
CA SER A 260 10.92 -3.50 2.43
C SER A 260 10.56 -2.01 2.34
N VAL A 261 10.91 -1.38 1.21
CA VAL A 261 10.61 0.04 0.91
C VAL A 261 9.63 0.14 -0.26
N ALA A 262 8.61 -0.70 -0.26
CA ALA A 262 7.47 -0.57 -1.16
C ALA A 262 6.44 0.44 -0.61
N GLU A 263 5.57 0.96 -1.47
CA GLU A 263 4.53 1.93 -1.07
C GLU A 263 3.66 1.38 0.07
N GLN A 264 3.30 0.09 -0.03
CA GLN A 264 2.52 -0.64 0.96
C GLN A 264 3.17 -0.65 2.36
N ASP A 265 4.47 -0.90 2.43
CA ASP A 265 5.23 -1.01 3.67
C ASP A 265 5.43 0.35 4.32
N VAL A 266 5.77 1.35 3.50
CA VAL A 266 5.94 2.74 3.96
C VAL A 266 4.61 3.28 4.49
N THR A 267 3.52 3.10 3.75
CA THR A 267 2.19 3.56 4.17
C THR A 267 1.72 2.79 5.41
N GLY A 268 1.88 1.47 5.45
CA GLY A 268 1.52 0.65 6.61
C GLY A 268 2.26 1.06 7.88
N ALA A 269 3.57 1.31 7.79
CA ALA A 269 4.36 1.81 8.91
C ALA A 269 3.88 3.21 9.37
N ILE A 270 3.53 4.10 8.45
CA ILE A 270 2.96 5.41 8.80
C ILE A 270 1.60 5.25 9.49
N VAL A 271 0.73 4.37 8.99
CA VAL A 271 -0.57 4.08 9.63
C VAL A 271 -0.36 3.58 11.06
N ARG A 272 0.55 2.62 11.29
CA ARG A 272 0.88 2.13 12.64
C ARG A 272 1.44 3.22 13.55
N LEU A 273 2.25 4.14 13.02
CA LEU A 273 2.69 5.32 13.78
C LEU A 273 1.56 6.28 14.11
N LEU A 274 0.55 6.40 13.26
CA LEU A 274 -0.63 7.23 13.55
C LEU A 274 -1.51 6.56 14.62
N ARG A 275 -1.58 5.23 14.65
CA ARG A 275 -2.30 4.48 15.69
C ARG A 275 -1.67 4.74 17.07
N HIS A 276 -2.45 5.24 18.02
CA HIS A 276 -1.98 5.57 19.38
C HIS A 276 -1.64 4.33 20.23
N LYS A 277 -2.16 3.15 19.86
CA LYS A 277 -1.97 1.86 20.55
C LYS A 277 -1.91 0.74 19.51
N SER A 278 -1.06 -0.26 19.72
CA SER A 278 -1.12 -1.54 19.01
C SER A 278 -2.29 -2.36 19.55
N PRO A 279 -3.36 -2.59 18.77
CA PRO A 279 -4.52 -3.31 19.26
C PRO A 279 -4.19 -4.77 19.60
N THR A 280 -4.81 -5.27 20.67
CA THR A 280 -4.67 -6.66 21.12
C THR A 280 -5.84 -7.49 20.60
N VAL A 281 -5.53 -8.51 19.79
CA VAL A 281 -6.48 -9.52 19.34
C VAL A 281 -6.35 -10.74 20.24
N CYS A 282 -7.43 -11.06 20.94
CA CYS A 282 -7.50 -12.20 21.83
C CYS A 282 -8.19 -13.37 21.12
N PHE A 283 -7.48 -14.49 20.96
CA PHE A 283 -8.04 -15.73 20.46
C PHE A 283 -8.82 -16.41 21.58
N ALA A 284 -10.10 -16.67 21.36
CA ALA A 284 -10.91 -17.45 22.28
C ALA A 284 -10.40 -18.89 22.32
N THR A 285 -10.31 -19.46 23.52
CA THR A 285 -9.97 -20.86 23.76
C THR A 285 -10.89 -21.45 24.83
N GLY A 286 -10.87 -22.78 24.94
CA GLY A 286 -11.60 -23.53 25.98
C GLY A 286 -12.80 -24.31 25.46
N HIS A 287 -13.30 -24.03 24.25
CA HIS A 287 -14.41 -24.72 23.59
C HIS A 287 -14.00 -25.39 22.28
N GLY A 288 -12.72 -25.75 22.16
CA GLY A 288 -12.16 -26.43 20.99
C GLY A 288 -11.95 -25.53 19.78
N GLU A 289 -11.80 -24.22 20.00
CA GLU A 289 -11.39 -23.24 19.00
C GLU A 289 -9.97 -23.50 18.48
N ALA A 290 -9.65 -22.93 17.31
CA ALA A 290 -8.32 -23.07 16.69
C ALA A 290 -7.21 -22.39 17.53
N ASP A 291 -6.13 -23.13 17.80
CA ASP A 291 -4.98 -22.65 18.60
C ASP A 291 -4.03 -21.78 17.76
N PRO A 292 -3.74 -20.53 18.18
CA PRO A 292 -2.77 -19.64 17.53
C PRO A 292 -1.31 -20.09 17.60
N ASN A 293 -1.00 -21.19 18.27
CA ASN A 293 0.33 -21.81 18.29
C ASN A 293 0.40 -23.11 17.48
N ALA A 294 -0.73 -23.62 16.99
CA ALA A 294 -0.76 -24.84 16.20
C ALA A 294 -0.20 -24.62 14.78
N THR A 295 0.90 -25.31 14.47
CA THR A 295 1.62 -25.21 13.19
C THR A 295 1.16 -26.22 12.14
N LEU A 296 0.31 -27.17 12.53
CA LEU A 296 -0.29 -28.15 11.61
C LEU A 296 -1.22 -27.46 10.60
N PRO A 297 -1.54 -28.06 9.45
CA PRO A 297 -2.37 -27.45 8.41
C PRO A 297 -3.70 -26.87 8.92
N GLU A 298 -4.35 -27.55 9.85
CA GLU A 298 -5.62 -27.18 10.50
C GLU A 298 -5.50 -26.11 11.61
N GLY A 299 -4.28 -25.76 12.00
CA GLY A 299 -3.99 -24.73 13.00
C GLY A 299 -3.99 -23.31 12.43
N VAL A 300 -3.84 -22.30 13.30
CA VAL A 300 -3.88 -20.87 12.92
C VAL A 300 -2.61 -20.10 13.34
N ALA A 301 -1.48 -20.78 13.50
CA ALA A 301 -0.20 -20.13 13.82
C ALA A 301 0.25 -19.10 12.78
N GLN A 302 0.09 -19.38 11.48
CA GLN A 302 0.44 -18.44 10.43
C GLN A 302 -0.44 -17.19 10.46
N LEU A 303 -1.72 -17.32 10.86
CA LEU A 303 -2.59 -16.17 11.07
C LEU A 303 -2.06 -15.33 12.23
N ALA A 304 -1.73 -15.95 13.38
CA ALA A 304 -1.16 -15.23 14.51
C ALA A 304 0.12 -14.46 14.12
N ASP A 305 1.00 -15.07 13.33
CA ASP A 305 2.21 -14.40 12.82
C ASP A 305 1.89 -13.28 11.85
N LEU A 306 0.93 -13.46 10.94
CA LEU A 306 0.44 -12.42 10.04
C LEU A 306 -0.08 -11.22 10.83
N LEU A 307 -0.84 -11.44 11.91
CA LEU A 307 -1.34 -10.36 12.76
C LEU A 307 -0.20 -9.62 13.47
N ARG A 308 0.79 -10.36 14.03
CA ARG A 308 1.98 -9.75 14.64
C ARG A 308 2.77 -8.89 13.64
N GLN A 309 2.95 -9.38 12.41
CA GLN A 309 3.60 -8.63 11.32
C GLN A 309 2.83 -7.36 10.94
N ASN A 310 1.51 -7.37 11.10
CA ASN A 310 0.64 -6.21 10.87
C ASN A 310 0.51 -5.28 12.09
N GLY A 311 1.26 -5.54 13.18
CA GLY A 311 1.35 -4.66 14.34
C GLY A 311 0.32 -4.93 15.44
N TYR A 312 -0.36 -6.07 15.39
CA TYR A 312 -1.26 -6.52 16.45
C TYR A 312 -0.49 -7.24 17.57
N HIS A 313 -0.95 -7.07 18.80
CA HIS A 313 -0.60 -8.00 19.88
C HIS A 313 -1.57 -9.18 19.84
N VAL A 314 -1.03 -10.40 19.84
CA VAL A 314 -1.84 -11.63 19.86
C VAL A 314 -1.78 -12.23 21.26
N ALA A 315 -2.94 -12.46 21.85
CA ALA A 315 -3.11 -13.13 23.14
C ALA A 315 -4.16 -14.25 23.03
N THR A 316 -4.22 -15.14 24.01
CA THR A 316 -5.30 -16.13 24.15
C THR A 316 -6.15 -15.81 25.36
N THR A 317 -7.44 -16.17 25.32
CA THR A 317 -8.34 -16.06 26.46
C THR A 317 -9.18 -17.32 26.60
N ASP A 318 -9.02 -18.01 27.71
CA ASP A 318 -9.77 -19.22 28.02
C ASP A 318 -11.13 -18.86 28.64
N LEU A 319 -12.17 -18.87 27.81
CA LEU A 319 -13.53 -18.51 28.21
C LEU A 319 -14.24 -19.63 28.97
N LEU A 320 -13.74 -20.86 28.90
CA LEU A 320 -14.28 -21.99 29.68
C LEU A 320 -13.77 -21.92 31.13
N ALA A 321 -12.46 -21.76 31.30
CA ALA A 321 -11.83 -21.66 32.62
C ALA A 321 -12.17 -20.35 33.32
N ARG A 322 -12.25 -19.24 32.58
CA ARG A 322 -12.64 -17.92 33.09
C ARG A 322 -13.55 -17.22 32.08
N PRO A 323 -14.88 -17.24 32.29
CA PRO A 323 -15.85 -16.63 31.37
C PRO A 323 -15.88 -15.10 31.53
N VAL A 324 -14.75 -14.45 31.27
CA VAL A 324 -14.55 -13.00 31.27
C VAL A 324 -13.60 -12.64 30.14
N VAL A 325 -13.98 -11.70 29.28
CA VAL A 325 -13.06 -11.15 28.28
C VAL A 325 -12.17 -10.08 28.95
N PRO A 326 -10.83 -10.23 28.95
CA PRO A 326 -9.95 -9.25 29.57
C PRO A 326 -10.09 -7.84 28.96
N ALA A 327 -10.04 -6.80 29.80
CA ALA A 327 -10.09 -5.41 29.33
C ALA A 327 -8.91 -5.01 28.42
N ALA A 328 -7.85 -5.82 28.37
CA ALA A 328 -6.75 -5.62 27.45
C ALA A 328 -7.10 -6.00 25.99
N CYS A 329 -8.13 -6.82 25.77
CA CYS A 329 -8.55 -7.27 24.45
C CYS A 329 -9.31 -6.15 23.72
N ASP A 330 -8.72 -5.65 22.64
CA ASP A 330 -9.36 -4.65 21.77
C ASP A 330 -10.29 -5.32 20.73
N ALA A 331 -10.01 -6.59 20.38
CA ALA A 331 -10.92 -7.47 19.65
C ALA A 331 -10.78 -8.93 20.10
N LEU A 332 -11.85 -9.71 19.97
CA LEU A 332 -11.88 -11.15 20.20
C LEU A 332 -12.03 -11.89 18.87
N LEU A 333 -11.24 -12.93 18.65
CA LEU A 333 -11.37 -13.85 17.52
C LEU A 333 -11.80 -15.21 18.04
N MET A 334 -12.97 -15.67 17.63
CA MET A 334 -13.48 -17.02 17.91
C MET A 334 -13.51 -17.80 16.61
N ALA A 335 -12.61 -18.79 16.49
CA ALA A 335 -12.48 -19.60 15.30
C ALA A 335 -12.88 -21.05 15.59
N ARG A 336 -13.97 -21.50 14.96
CA ARG A 336 -14.48 -22.87 15.02
C ARG A 336 -14.64 -23.38 16.46
N PRO A 337 -15.56 -22.82 17.26
CA PRO A 337 -15.91 -23.44 18.54
C PRO A 337 -16.54 -24.81 18.25
N THR A 338 -16.12 -25.88 18.92
CA THR A 338 -16.62 -27.25 18.72
C THR A 338 -17.33 -27.83 19.95
N ALA A 339 -17.26 -27.15 21.09
CA ALA A 339 -17.98 -27.48 22.32
C ALA A 339 -18.98 -26.37 22.72
N PRO A 340 -20.07 -26.71 23.44
CA PRO A 340 -21.06 -25.71 23.86
C PRO A 340 -20.46 -24.56 24.67
N LEU A 341 -20.77 -23.32 24.31
CA LEU A 341 -20.20 -22.11 24.94
C LEU A 341 -20.61 -21.92 26.41
N GLY A 342 -21.74 -22.48 26.84
CA GLY A 342 -22.22 -22.38 28.22
C GLY A 342 -22.21 -20.92 28.76
N PRO A 343 -21.58 -20.64 29.91
CA PRO A 343 -21.47 -19.28 30.46
C PRO A 343 -20.74 -18.28 29.56
N ALA A 344 -19.84 -18.74 28.68
CA ALA A 344 -19.10 -17.87 27.78
C ALA A 344 -20.02 -17.09 26.83
N ALA A 345 -21.12 -17.70 26.37
CA ALA A 345 -22.09 -17.01 25.51
C ALA A 345 -22.69 -15.77 26.19
N ALA A 346 -23.08 -15.89 27.47
CA ALA A 346 -23.64 -14.78 28.23
C ALA A 346 -22.60 -13.69 28.53
N GLU A 347 -21.35 -14.06 28.78
CA GLU A 347 -20.24 -13.10 28.90
C GLU A 347 -20.00 -12.37 27.57
N LEU A 348 -19.94 -13.09 26.44
CA LEU A 348 -19.72 -12.50 25.13
C LEU A 348 -20.83 -11.50 24.79
N SER A 349 -22.10 -11.84 25.04
CA SER A 349 -23.21 -10.92 24.84
C SER A 349 -23.09 -9.67 25.72
N ARG A 350 -22.66 -9.82 26.99
CA ARG A 350 -22.43 -8.66 27.88
C ARG A 350 -21.25 -7.80 27.41
N TRP A 351 -20.15 -8.43 26.99
CA TRP A 351 -18.95 -7.74 26.54
C TRP A 351 -19.19 -6.99 25.22
N LEU A 352 -19.87 -7.61 24.26
CA LEU A 352 -20.27 -6.95 23.01
C LEU A 352 -21.25 -5.78 23.28
N ALA A 353 -22.16 -5.91 24.24
CA ALA A 353 -23.03 -4.79 24.65
C ALA A 353 -22.26 -3.63 25.33
N ALA A 354 -21.03 -3.90 25.79
CA ALA A 354 -20.11 -2.94 26.40
C ALA A 354 -18.98 -2.53 25.44
N ASP A 355 -19.32 -2.23 24.18
CA ASP A 355 -18.40 -1.75 23.13
C ASP A 355 -17.35 -2.78 22.66
N GLY A 356 -17.59 -4.07 22.95
CA GLY A 356 -16.76 -5.18 22.50
C GLY A 356 -16.76 -5.35 20.98
N ARG A 357 -15.73 -6.01 20.45
CA ARG A 357 -15.53 -6.20 19.02
C ARG A 357 -15.10 -7.63 18.72
N ALA A 358 -15.85 -8.34 17.88
CA ALA A 358 -15.60 -9.76 17.66
C ALA A 358 -15.56 -10.14 16.18
N LEU A 359 -14.64 -11.06 15.89
CA LEU A 359 -14.58 -11.83 14.65
C LEU A 359 -14.97 -13.28 14.95
N PHE A 360 -16.08 -13.73 14.38
CA PHE A 360 -16.51 -15.12 14.41
C PHE A 360 -16.15 -15.78 13.09
N LEU A 361 -15.35 -16.84 13.15
CA LEU A 361 -15.09 -17.73 12.04
C LEU A 361 -15.76 -19.06 12.37
N LEU A 362 -16.77 -19.41 11.59
CA LEU A 362 -17.70 -20.51 11.87
C LEU A 362 -17.42 -21.68 10.93
N ASP A 363 -18.04 -22.82 11.18
CA ASP A 363 -17.71 -24.03 10.41
C ASP A 363 -18.91 -24.98 10.37
N PRO A 364 -19.26 -25.55 9.20
CA PRO A 364 -20.38 -26.49 9.09
C PRO A 364 -20.25 -27.75 9.94
N GLU A 365 -19.01 -28.17 10.25
CA GLU A 365 -18.74 -29.32 11.09
C GLU A 365 -18.96 -29.01 12.59
N SER A 366 -18.98 -27.73 12.97
CA SER A 366 -19.30 -27.33 14.33
C SER A 366 -20.78 -27.58 14.65
N THR A 367 -21.07 -28.05 15.86
CA THR A 367 -22.44 -28.16 16.37
C THR A 367 -22.84 -27.00 17.28
N VAL A 368 -21.96 -26.02 17.46
CA VAL A 368 -22.13 -24.92 18.42
C VAL A 368 -23.03 -23.84 17.83
N ASP A 369 -24.13 -23.54 18.51
CA ASP A 369 -25.02 -22.44 18.14
C ASP A 369 -24.52 -21.10 18.69
N VAL A 370 -24.03 -20.23 17.81
CA VAL A 370 -23.58 -18.87 18.13
C VAL A 370 -24.68 -17.81 17.94
N ASN A 371 -25.84 -18.17 17.38
CA ASN A 371 -26.93 -17.25 17.09
C ASN A 371 -27.43 -16.46 18.31
N PRO A 372 -27.44 -17.00 19.55
CA PRO A 372 -27.81 -16.21 20.72
C PRO A 372 -26.92 -14.98 20.98
N VAL A 373 -25.66 -15.01 20.50
CA VAL A 373 -24.71 -13.88 20.60
C VAL A 373 -24.85 -12.94 19.41
N LEU A 374 -25.15 -13.47 18.22
CA LEU A 374 -25.20 -12.72 16.95
C LEU A 374 -26.55 -12.04 16.68
N ALA A 375 -27.67 -12.63 17.11
CA ALA A 375 -29.01 -12.14 16.83
C ALA A 375 -29.29 -10.68 17.27
N PRO A 376 -28.78 -10.18 18.41
CA PRO A 376 -28.91 -8.76 18.77
C PRO A 376 -28.31 -7.79 17.73
N TYR A 377 -27.36 -8.27 16.92
CA TYR A 377 -26.69 -7.53 15.86
C TYR A 377 -27.28 -7.83 14.48
N LYS A 378 -28.45 -8.47 14.41
CA LYS A 378 -29.15 -8.82 13.17
C LYS A 378 -28.34 -9.73 12.25
N LEU A 379 -27.41 -10.50 12.83
CA LEU A 379 -26.65 -11.53 12.13
C LEU A 379 -27.16 -12.90 12.58
N ARG A 380 -27.32 -13.82 11.63
CA ARG A 380 -27.75 -15.19 11.88
C ARG A 380 -26.95 -16.16 11.02
N VAL A 381 -26.67 -17.33 11.58
CA VAL A 381 -25.94 -18.40 10.91
C VAL A 381 -26.95 -19.48 10.58
N GLU A 382 -27.12 -19.74 9.29
CA GLU A 382 -27.97 -20.80 8.79
C GLU A 382 -27.11 -22.02 8.46
N ARG A 383 -27.41 -23.13 9.14
CA ARG A 383 -26.62 -24.35 9.02
C ARG A 383 -26.78 -25.02 7.67
N GLY A 384 -25.66 -25.51 7.14
CA GLY A 384 -25.60 -26.22 5.86
C GLY A 384 -24.28 -25.95 5.16
N ILE A 385 -24.03 -26.67 4.07
CA ILE A 385 -22.82 -26.49 3.26
C ILE A 385 -23.23 -25.86 1.94
N VAL A 386 -22.56 -24.78 1.55
CA VAL A 386 -22.78 -24.17 0.24
C VAL A 386 -22.16 -25.02 -0.85
N PHE A 387 -22.97 -25.37 -1.85
CA PHE A 387 -22.53 -25.97 -3.10
C PHE A 387 -22.50 -24.91 -4.19
N GLU A 388 -21.34 -24.75 -4.84
CA GLU A 388 -21.12 -23.87 -5.98
C GLU A 388 -21.14 -24.69 -7.28
N LYS A 389 -22.02 -24.31 -8.20
CA LYS A 389 -22.20 -24.98 -9.49
C LYS A 389 -21.66 -24.17 -10.66
N ASP A 390 -21.23 -22.92 -10.45
CA ASP A 390 -20.49 -22.16 -11.45
C ASP A 390 -19.05 -22.68 -11.56
N PRO A 391 -18.63 -23.27 -12.70
CA PRO A 391 -17.28 -23.79 -12.88
C PRO A 391 -16.19 -22.72 -12.75
N GLY A 392 -16.51 -21.44 -12.94
CA GLY A 392 -15.58 -20.32 -12.75
C GLY A 392 -15.33 -19.94 -11.30
N SER A 393 -16.21 -20.40 -10.39
CA SER A 393 -16.21 -20.05 -8.97
C SER A 393 -15.86 -21.26 -8.08
N VAL A 394 -15.23 -22.30 -8.64
CA VAL A 394 -14.80 -23.51 -7.92
C VAL A 394 -13.32 -23.78 -8.18
N LEU A 395 -12.56 -24.12 -7.14
CA LEU A 395 -11.19 -24.60 -7.28
C LEU A 395 -11.15 -26.14 -7.34
N SER A 396 -10.37 -26.70 -8.26
CA SER A 396 -10.13 -28.15 -8.36
C SER A 396 -11.36 -29.04 -8.56
N GLY A 397 -12.50 -28.45 -8.95
CA GLY A 397 -13.75 -29.17 -9.19
C GLY A 397 -14.51 -29.58 -7.93
N ASP A 398 -14.12 -29.11 -6.74
CA ASP A 398 -14.84 -29.37 -5.50
C ASP A 398 -16.00 -28.35 -5.32
N PRO A 399 -17.26 -28.76 -5.51
CA PRO A 399 -18.38 -27.83 -5.43
C PRO A 399 -18.63 -27.31 -4.00
N THR A 400 -18.02 -27.90 -2.96
CA THR A 400 -18.20 -27.45 -1.57
C THR A 400 -17.20 -26.37 -1.15
N ALA A 401 -16.28 -26.00 -2.05
CA ALA A 401 -15.22 -25.04 -1.80
C ALA A 401 -15.28 -23.85 -2.77
N PRO A 402 -16.25 -22.94 -2.61
CA PRO A 402 -16.42 -21.78 -3.49
C PRO A 402 -15.23 -20.82 -3.45
N ILE A 403 -14.94 -20.24 -4.61
CA ILE A 403 -14.19 -19.01 -4.78
C ILE A 403 -15.19 -17.86 -4.89
N VAL A 404 -15.15 -16.94 -3.94
CA VAL A 404 -16.05 -15.78 -3.91
C VAL A 404 -15.44 -14.61 -4.66
N HIS A 405 -16.23 -14.05 -5.58
CA HIS A 405 -15.86 -12.89 -6.41
C HIS A 405 -16.70 -11.65 -6.11
N THR A 406 -17.88 -11.84 -5.51
CA THR A 406 -18.88 -10.79 -5.31
C THR A 406 -18.78 -10.27 -3.89
N TYR A 407 -18.34 -9.02 -3.77
CA TYR A 407 -18.22 -8.33 -2.48
C TYR A 407 -19.05 -7.06 -2.46
N SER A 408 -19.61 -6.74 -1.29
CA SER A 408 -20.34 -5.50 -1.09
C SER A 408 -19.42 -4.29 -1.24
N THR A 409 -19.84 -3.33 -2.07
CA THR A 409 -19.10 -2.06 -2.20
C THR A 409 -19.40 -1.07 -1.08
N ALA A 410 -20.46 -1.33 -0.30
CA ALA A 410 -20.91 -0.46 0.78
C ALA A 410 -20.03 -0.57 2.04
N ASN A 411 -19.46 -1.74 2.32
CA ASN A 411 -18.63 -1.95 3.49
C ASN A 411 -17.12 -1.89 3.14
N PRO A 412 -16.32 -1.00 3.76
CA PRO A 412 -14.88 -0.91 3.49
C PRO A 412 -14.07 -2.18 3.83
N LEU A 413 -14.60 -3.08 4.66
CA LEU A 413 -13.96 -4.35 5.05
C LEU A 413 -13.61 -5.24 3.85
N VAL A 414 -14.44 -5.24 2.81
CA VAL A 414 -14.27 -6.11 1.62
C VAL A 414 -13.99 -5.33 0.34
N ARG A 415 -13.73 -4.02 0.42
CA ARG A 415 -13.45 -3.21 -0.77
C ARG A 415 -12.14 -3.64 -1.41
N ARG A 416 -12.16 -3.78 -2.75
CA ARG A 416 -10.98 -4.15 -3.57
C ARG A 416 -10.32 -5.46 -3.12
N LEU A 417 -11.08 -6.36 -2.48
CA LEU A 417 -10.60 -7.68 -2.11
C LEU A 417 -10.38 -8.52 -3.38
N ALA A 418 -9.29 -9.28 -3.40
CA ALA A 418 -9.12 -10.33 -4.42
C ALA A 418 -10.17 -11.43 -4.19
N PRO A 419 -10.40 -12.33 -5.16
CA PRO A 419 -11.25 -13.49 -4.88
C PRO A 419 -10.75 -14.24 -3.64
N THR A 420 -11.64 -14.69 -2.77
CA THR A 420 -11.33 -15.47 -1.56
C THR A 420 -11.84 -16.88 -1.72
N TYR A 421 -11.21 -17.83 -1.03
CA TYR A 421 -11.51 -19.25 -1.16
C TYR A 421 -11.96 -19.79 0.18
N PHE A 422 -13.15 -20.40 0.21
CA PHE A 422 -13.77 -20.89 1.43
C PHE A 422 -14.09 -22.39 1.31
N PRO A 423 -13.26 -23.29 1.84
CA PRO A 423 -13.54 -24.73 1.83
C PRO A 423 -14.57 -25.09 2.91
N GLY A 424 -15.80 -25.42 2.51
CA GLY A 424 -16.85 -25.81 3.46
C GLY A 424 -17.43 -24.60 4.19
N VAL A 425 -18.25 -23.82 3.50
CA VAL A 425 -18.83 -22.57 4.04
C VAL A 425 -20.32 -22.67 4.29
N GLU A 426 -20.77 -22.10 5.40
CA GLU A 426 -22.19 -21.91 5.74
C GLU A 426 -22.70 -20.51 5.38
N GLU A 427 -24.01 -20.31 5.49
CA GLU A 427 -24.62 -19.00 5.30
C GLU A 427 -24.53 -18.14 6.57
N VAL A 428 -24.20 -16.87 6.38
CA VAL A 428 -24.31 -15.80 7.37
C VAL A 428 -25.36 -14.79 6.88
N ASP A 429 -26.60 -15.05 7.28
CA ASP A 429 -27.78 -14.25 6.98
C ASP A 429 -27.80 -12.93 7.76
N VAL A 430 -28.42 -11.93 7.15
CA VAL A 430 -28.63 -10.59 7.73
C VAL A 430 -30.12 -10.34 7.84
N ASP A 431 -30.61 -10.19 9.07
CA ASP A 431 -32.00 -9.80 9.33
C ASP A 431 -32.20 -8.32 9.02
N GLU A 432 -32.72 -8.02 7.84
CA GLU A 432 -33.03 -6.65 7.40
C GLU A 432 -34.32 -6.10 8.05
N SER A 433 -35.04 -6.88 8.85
CA SER A 433 -36.30 -6.47 9.46
C SER A 433 -36.09 -5.65 10.74
N GLY A 434 -36.92 -4.62 10.94
CA GLY A 434 -36.92 -3.82 12.16
C GLY A 434 -35.71 -2.88 12.30
N HIS A 435 -35.98 -1.62 12.64
CA HIS A 435 -34.93 -0.63 12.86
C HIS A 435 -34.40 -0.70 14.30
N VAL A 436 -33.09 -0.93 14.43
CA VAL A 436 -32.37 -0.78 15.71
C VAL A 436 -31.54 0.51 15.64
N PRO A 437 -31.80 1.50 16.50
CA PRO A 437 -31.07 2.78 16.47
C PRO A 437 -29.56 2.58 16.59
N GLY A 438 -28.81 3.17 15.65
CA GLY A 438 -27.35 3.10 15.64
C GLY A 438 -26.75 1.81 15.08
N LEU A 439 -27.57 0.79 14.77
CA LEU A 439 -27.13 -0.45 14.16
C LEU A 439 -27.11 -0.32 12.63
N THR A 440 -25.96 -0.58 12.02
CA THR A 440 -25.80 -0.77 10.59
C THR A 440 -25.35 -2.19 10.34
N VAL A 441 -26.05 -2.90 9.46
CA VAL A 441 -25.70 -4.26 9.04
C VAL A 441 -25.37 -4.30 7.56
N SER A 442 -24.46 -5.18 7.18
CA SER A 442 -24.02 -5.33 5.80
C SER A 442 -23.68 -6.78 5.48
N ARG A 443 -24.25 -7.28 4.39
CA ARG A 443 -23.74 -8.46 3.68
C ARG A 443 -22.37 -8.10 3.09
N LEU A 444 -21.38 -8.98 3.26
CA LEU A 444 -20.00 -8.72 2.85
C LEU A 444 -19.65 -9.43 1.55
N ALA A 445 -20.03 -10.69 1.44
CA ALA A 445 -19.58 -11.57 0.39
C ALA A 445 -20.70 -12.55 0.00
N ASP A 446 -20.97 -12.64 -1.30
CA ASP A 446 -22.03 -13.47 -1.85
C ASP A 446 -21.42 -14.48 -2.86
N THR A 447 -21.88 -15.72 -2.82
CA THR A 447 -21.54 -16.74 -3.82
C THR A 447 -22.24 -16.49 -5.16
N SER A 448 -22.05 -17.36 -6.16
CA SER A 448 -22.71 -17.19 -7.45
C SER A 448 -24.23 -17.46 -7.37
N ASN A 449 -24.98 -16.98 -8.36
CA ASN A 449 -26.41 -17.32 -8.50
C ASN A 449 -26.65 -18.82 -8.78
N ALA A 450 -25.63 -19.56 -9.18
CA ALA A 450 -25.70 -21.01 -9.41
C ALA A 450 -25.47 -21.82 -8.12
N SER A 451 -25.08 -21.16 -7.03
CA SER A 451 -24.87 -21.81 -5.74
C SER A 451 -26.18 -22.08 -5.00
N PHE A 452 -26.10 -22.91 -3.96
CA PHE A 452 -27.17 -23.12 -2.98
C PHE A 452 -26.60 -23.63 -1.66
N LEU A 453 -27.28 -23.34 -0.54
CA LEU A 453 -26.98 -23.93 0.76
C LEU A 453 -27.70 -25.26 0.90
N SER A 454 -26.96 -26.36 1.01
CA SER A 454 -27.49 -27.70 1.25
C SER A 454 -27.52 -28.03 2.74
N ARG A 455 -28.68 -28.47 3.22
CA ARG A 455 -28.84 -29.04 4.58
C ARG A 455 -28.55 -30.54 4.62
N ASP A 456 -28.12 -31.12 3.48
CA ASP A 456 -27.82 -32.54 3.27
C ASP A 456 -26.61 -32.72 2.35
N PRO A 457 -25.40 -32.47 2.86
CA PRO A 457 -24.21 -32.46 2.02
C PRO A 457 -23.94 -33.83 1.35
N GLN A 458 -24.49 -34.92 1.87
CA GLN A 458 -24.31 -36.27 1.32
C GLN A 458 -24.97 -36.48 -0.06
N ARG A 459 -25.92 -35.62 -0.46
CA ARG A 459 -26.64 -35.77 -1.74
C ARG A 459 -26.06 -34.98 -2.91
N GLY A 460 -25.37 -33.87 -2.65
CA GLY A 460 -24.68 -33.07 -3.69
C GLY A 460 -25.56 -32.31 -4.70
N ASP A 461 -26.88 -32.50 -4.68
CA ASP A 461 -27.85 -31.87 -5.60
C ASP A 461 -28.90 -31.05 -4.86
N PHE A 462 -29.35 -29.96 -5.49
CA PHE A 462 -30.31 -29.00 -4.94
C PHE A 462 -31.71 -29.59 -4.79
N GLN A 463 -32.33 -29.37 -3.62
CA GLN A 463 -33.70 -29.78 -3.31
C GLN A 463 -34.61 -28.58 -3.02
N LEU A 464 -35.57 -28.37 -3.91
CA LEU A 464 -36.60 -27.35 -3.76
C LEU A 464 -37.39 -27.56 -2.47
N GLY A 465 -37.51 -26.51 -1.65
CA GLY A 465 -38.24 -26.53 -0.38
C GLY A 465 -37.44 -27.02 0.82
N ARG A 466 -36.19 -27.46 0.62
CA ARG A 466 -35.27 -27.85 1.70
C ARG A 466 -34.00 -27.00 1.69
N ASP A 467 -33.39 -26.86 0.53
CA ASP A 467 -32.15 -26.11 0.34
C ASP A 467 -32.46 -24.64 0.04
N LEU A 468 -31.53 -23.76 0.40
CA LEU A 468 -31.67 -22.33 0.14
C LEU A 468 -30.98 -21.99 -1.19
N PRO A 469 -31.72 -21.46 -2.19
CA PRO A 469 -31.12 -21.09 -3.46
C PRO A 469 -30.17 -19.90 -3.29
N GLY A 470 -29.07 -19.89 -4.04
CA GLY A 470 -28.14 -18.78 -4.06
C GLY A 470 -28.66 -17.53 -4.79
N PRO A 471 -27.91 -16.43 -4.75
CA PRO A 471 -26.59 -16.30 -4.14
C PRO A 471 -26.66 -16.35 -2.61
N VAL A 472 -25.76 -17.10 -1.99
CA VAL A 472 -25.70 -17.29 -0.54
C VAL A 472 -24.70 -16.31 0.04
N THR A 473 -25.11 -15.58 1.08
CA THR A 473 -24.21 -14.68 1.81
C THR A 473 -23.35 -15.48 2.77
N VAL A 474 -22.03 -15.46 2.58
CA VAL A 474 -21.08 -16.26 3.39
C VAL A 474 -20.33 -15.45 4.44
N GLY A 475 -20.54 -14.14 4.44
CA GLY A 475 -19.97 -13.24 5.43
C GLY A 475 -20.82 -12.00 5.62
N ALA A 476 -20.94 -11.56 6.88
CA ALA A 476 -21.70 -10.38 7.25
C ALA A 476 -20.99 -9.58 8.35
N ALA A 477 -21.30 -8.30 8.44
CA ALA A 477 -20.82 -7.41 9.50
C ALA A 477 -21.95 -6.54 10.05
N ALA A 478 -21.81 -6.20 11.33
CA ALA A 478 -22.67 -5.30 12.06
C ALA A 478 -21.84 -4.24 12.81
N ASP A 479 -22.25 -2.98 12.72
CA ASP A 479 -21.68 -1.84 13.43
C ASP A 479 -22.79 -1.16 14.24
N LEU A 480 -22.74 -1.30 15.56
CA LEU A 480 -23.63 -0.62 16.50
C LEU A 480 -22.91 0.57 17.11
N SER A 481 -23.31 1.77 16.70
CA SER A 481 -22.73 3.03 17.13
C SER A 481 -23.71 3.84 17.97
N ALA A 482 -23.26 4.33 19.13
CA ALA A 482 -24.04 5.19 20.00
C ALA A 482 -23.19 6.35 20.52
N PHE A 483 -23.73 7.57 20.47
CA PHE A 483 -23.10 8.73 21.10
C PHE A 483 -23.59 8.85 22.55
N ARG A 484 -22.70 8.63 23.53
CA ARG A 484 -23.02 8.71 24.96
C ARG A 484 -21.94 9.51 25.69
N GLY A 485 -22.34 10.46 26.54
CA GLY A 485 -21.39 11.19 27.39
C GLY A 485 -20.30 11.99 26.65
N GLY A 486 -20.54 12.41 25.39
CA GLY A 486 -19.55 13.14 24.59
C GLY A 486 -18.55 12.25 23.85
N THR A 487 -18.67 10.92 23.94
CA THR A 487 -17.80 9.95 23.26
C THR A 487 -18.64 9.00 22.40
N VAL A 488 -18.08 8.55 21.27
CA VAL A 488 -18.70 7.54 20.40
C VAL A 488 -18.36 6.17 20.96
N HIS A 489 -19.39 5.45 21.37
CA HIS A 489 -19.34 4.06 21.80
C HIS A 489 -19.70 3.16 20.62
N ARG A 490 -18.93 2.10 20.40
CA ARG A 490 -19.03 1.32 19.17
C ARG A 490 -18.76 -0.16 19.41
N THR A 491 -19.73 -0.98 19.04
CA THR A 491 -19.63 -2.43 18.99
C THR A 491 -19.58 -2.85 17.53
N ARG A 492 -18.65 -3.73 17.19
CA ARG A 492 -18.53 -4.27 15.83
C ARG A 492 -18.44 -5.79 15.86
N VAL A 493 -19.25 -6.43 15.02
CA VAL A 493 -19.28 -7.89 14.90
C VAL A 493 -19.10 -8.25 13.43
N VAL A 494 -18.17 -9.16 13.14
CA VAL A 494 -17.97 -9.74 11.82
C VAL A 494 -18.12 -11.24 11.96
N ALA A 495 -18.89 -11.86 11.07
CA ALA A 495 -19.05 -13.30 11.03
C ALA A 495 -18.77 -13.81 9.61
N TRP A 496 -18.01 -14.90 9.52
CA TRP A 496 -17.75 -15.66 8.30
C TRP A 496 -18.19 -17.10 8.53
N GLY A 497 -18.89 -17.68 7.55
CA GLY A 497 -19.43 -19.04 7.62
C GLY A 497 -18.40 -20.15 7.46
N ASP A 498 -17.12 -19.82 7.41
CA ASP A 498 -16.00 -20.76 7.26
C ASP A 498 -14.83 -20.27 8.14
N ALA A 499 -14.15 -21.20 8.81
CA ALA A 499 -12.97 -20.98 9.63
C ALA A 499 -11.71 -21.55 8.98
N ASP A 500 -11.86 -22.52 8.07
CA ASP A 500 -10.76 -23.18 7.40
C ASP A 500 -10.02 -22.22 6.46
N PHE A 501 -10.68 -21.22 5.85
CA PHE A 501 -9.99 -20.19 5.08
C PHE A 501 -8.88 -19.44 5.86
N ALA A 502 -8.96 -19.46 7.20
CA ALA A 502 -8.01 -18.82 8.11
C ALA A 502 -6.89 -19.75 8.61
N THR A 503 -6.98 -21.06 8.34
CA THR A 503 -6.00 -22.06 8.76
C THR A 503 -4.72 -21.97 7.96
N ASN A 504 -3.66 -22.60 8.47
CA ASN A 504 -2.35 -22.67 7.82
C ASN A 504 -2.42 -23.30 6.40
N ALA A 505 -3.41 -24.15 6.12
CA ALA A 505 -3.63 -24.76 4.81
C ALA A 505 -4.13 -23.74 3.75
N TYR A 506 -4.97 -22.78 4.15
CA TYR A 506 -5.72 -21.93 3.23
C TYR A 506 -5.46 -20.43 3.37
N LEU A 507 -4.77 -19.98 4.42
CA LEU A 507 -4.46 -18.57 4.65
C LEU A 507 -3.69 -17.92 3.49
N GLY A 508 -2.76 -18.67 2.90
CA GLY A 508 -1.96 -18.25 1.75
C GLY A 508 -2.70 -18.33 0.40
N GLN A 509 -3.94 -18.85 0.37
CA GLN A 509 -4.71 -18.98 -0.85
C GLN A 509 -5.48 -17.70 -1.17
N ALA A 510 -5.49 -17.37 -2.46
CA ALA A 510 -6.31 -16.30 -3.02
C ALA A 510 -6.19 -14.97 -2.23
N GLY A 511 -7.31 -14.40 -1.75
CA GLY A 511 -7.37 -13.18 -0.95
C GLY A 511 -7.49 -13.38 0.56
N ASN A 512 -7.34 -14.61 1.10
CA ASN A 512 -7.77 -14.98 2.45
C ASN A 512 -7.01 -14.23 3.56
N SER A 513 -5.67 -14.23 3.51
CA SER A 513 -4.84 -13.44 4.43
C SER A 513 -5.22 -11.96 4.48
N ARG A 514 -5.49 -11.38 3.31
CA ARG A 514 -5.92 -9.99 3.19
C ARG A 514 -7.29 -9.79 3.83
N LEU A 515 -8.25 -10.70 3.60
CA LEU A 515 -9.58 -10.60 4.18
C LEU A 515 -9.53 -10.53 5.72
N LEU A 516 -8.71 -11.39 6.35
CA LEU A 516 -8.58 -11.41 7.82
C LEU A 516 -7.97 -10.13 8.39
N VAL A 517 -6.91 -9.63 7.73
CA VAL A 517 -6.31 -8.35 8.14
C VAL A 517 -7.30 -7.20 7.97
N GLN A 518 -8.04 -7.14 6.85
CA GLN A 518 -9.08 -6.11 6.64
C GLN A 518 -10.21 -6.22 7.66
N ALA A 519 -10.64 -7.42 8.02
CA ALA A 519 -11.67 -7.65 9.03
C ALA A 519 -11.23 -7.13 10.41
N LEU A 520 -10.01 -7.48 10.84
CA LEU A 520 -9.48 -7.02 12.13
C LEU A 520 -9.15 -5.53 12.13
N ASP A 521 -8.69 -4.99 11.01
CA ASP A 521 -8.53 -3.55 10.81
C ASP A 521 -9.88 -2.84 10.95
N TRP A 522 -10.93 -3.35 10.30
CA TRP A 522 -12.28 -2.80 10.41
C TRP A 522 -12.84 -2.91 11.83
N LEU A 523 -12.54 -3.98 12.56
CA LEU A 523 -12.93 -4.12 13.96
C LEU A 523 -12.17 -3.11 14.85
N THR A 524 -10.86 -3.06 14.77
CA THR A 524 -10.01 -2.39 15.79
C THR A 524 -9.68 -0.93 15.49
N ILE A 525 -9.83 -0.48 14.26
CA ILE A 525 -9.43 0.88 13.85
C ILE A 525 -10.63 1.84 13.81
N ASP A 526 -10.38 3.10 14.14
CA ASP A 526 -11.33 4.20 13.95
C ASP A 526 -11.58 4.52 12.45
N GLU A 527 -12.80 4.94 12.09
CA GLU A 527 -13.24 5.05 10.67
C GLU A 527 -12.32 5.85 9.75
N ASP A 528 -11.70 6.93 10.27
CA ASP A 528 -10.77 7.76 9.52
C ASP A 528 -9.55 6.99 9.02
N LEU A 529 -9.19 5.88 9.70
CA LEU A 529 -8.04 5.02 9.43
C LEU A 529 -8.44 3.64 8.85
N VAL A 530 -9.68 3.17 9.03
CA VAL A 530 -10.18 1.87 8.48
C VAL A 530 -10.17 1.86 6.96
N THR A 531 -10.61 2.95 6.33
CA THR A 531 -10.57 3.09 4.86
C THR A 531 -9.15 3.01 4.29
N LEU A 532 -8.13 3.14 5.14
CA LEU A 532 -6.73 3.29 4.76
C LEU A 532 -5.89 2.03 4.95
N SER A 533 -6.14 1.26 6.01
CA SER A 533 -5.41 0.00 6.27
C SER A 533 -5.91 -1.13 5.37
N ALA A 534 -7.24 -1.20 5.17
CA ALA A 534 -7.87 -2.27 4.41
C ALA A 534 -7.50 -2.28 2.91
N ASN A 535 -7.11 -1.12 2.37
CA ASN A 535 -6.92 -0.91 0.94
C ASN A 535 -5.46 -0.89 0.48
N LEU A 536 -4.48 -1.19 1.34
CA LEU A 536 -3.09 -1.39 0.88
C LEU A 536 -3.09 -2.53 -0.13
N ALA A 537 -2.85 -2.19 -1.40
CA ALA A 537 -2.85 -3.16 -2.47
C ALA A 537 -1.78 -4.21 -2.17
N ALA A 538 -2.16 -5.47 -2.00
CA ALA A 538 -1.21 -6.56 -2.11
C ALA A 538 -0.47 -6.40 -3.43
N ASP A 539 0.85 -6.59 -3.42
CA ASP A 539 1.59 -6.95 -4.61
C ASP A 539 0.76 -8.01 -5.33
N ARG A 540 0.23 -7.64 -6.50
CA ARG A 540 -0.24 -8.64 -7.45
C ARG A 540 1.03 -9.13 -8.11
N PRO A 541 1.61 -10.29 -7.73
CA PRO A 541 2.52 -10.94 -8.63
C PRO A 541 1.76 -11.06 -9.95
N ILE A 542 2.38 -10.67 -11.05
CA ILE A 542 1.80 -10.90 -12.37
C ILE A 542 1.74 -12.41 -12.50
N SER A 543 0.59 -13.00 -12.19
CA SER A 543 0.31 -14.39 -12.51
C SER A 543 0.13 -14.46 -14.02
N LEU A 544 1.26 -14.71 -14.69
CA LEU A 544 1.28 -15.05 -16.10
C LEU A 544 0.62 -16.42 -16.23
N THR A 545 -0.71 -16.44 -16.34
CA THR A 545 -1.39 -17.62 -16.87
C THR A 545 -0.82 -17.89 -18.26
N THR A 546 -0.66 -19.15 -18.63
CA THR A 546 -0.11 -19.57 -19.94
C THR A 546 -0.83 -18.90 -21.11
N ALA A 547 -2.14 -18.62 -20.96
CA ALA A 547 -2.93 -17.83 -21.89
C ALA A 547 -2.49 -16.36 -21.99
N ARG A 548 -2.34 -15.63 -20.87
CA ARG A 548 -1.90 -14.22 -20.85
C ARG A 548 -0.47 -14.04 -21.35
N HIS A 549 0.42 -14.99 -21.05
CA HIS A 549 1.79 -14.98 -21.57
C HIS A 549 1.79 -15.10 -23.10
N ARG A 550 0.97 -16.00 -23.66
CA ARG A 550 0.84 -16.21 -25.11
C ARG A 550 0.24 -14.99 -25.82
N GLU A 551 -0.78 -14.35 -25.24
CA GLU A 551 -1.36 -13.11 -25.77
C GLU A 551 -0.35 -11.95 -25.76
N SER A 552 0.41 -11.79 -24.67
CA SER A 552 1.44 -10.74 -24.58
C SER A 552 2.54 -10.94 -25.63
N LEU A 553 2.98 -12.19 -25.84
CA LEU A 553 3.97 -12.56 -26.87
C LEU A 553 3.44 -12.32 -28.28
N LEU A 554 2.19 -12.67 -28.57
CA LEU A 554 1.56 -12.41 -29.87
C LEU A 554 1.48 -10.91 -30.14
N LEU A 555 1.05 -10.11 -29.16
CA LEU A 555 0.97 -8.66 -29.31
C LEU A 555 2.36 -8.04 -29.48
N SER A 556 3.36 -8.39 -28.67
CA SER A 556 4.68 -7.78 -28.77
C SER A 556 5.48 -8.26 -29.98
N ALA A 557 5.42 -9.55 -30.33
CA ALA A 557 6.20 -10.13 -31.40
C ALA A 557 5.54 -10.00 -32.79
N ALA A 558 4.21 -9.85 -32.89
CA ALA A 558 3.53 -9.69 -34.17
C ALA A 558 3.14 -8.23 -34.46
N LEU A 559 2.54 -7.50 -33.51
CA LEU A 559 1.98 -6.17 -33.78
C LEU A 559 3.08 -5.14 -34.07
N VAL A 560 4.14 -5.11 -33.26
CA VAL A 560 5.21 -4.10 -33.42
C VAL A 560 5.96 -4.27 -34.74
N PRO A 561 6.41 -5.48 -35.14
CA PRO A 561 7.00 -5.68 -36.46
C PRO A 561 6.03 -5.42 -37.61
N ALA A 562 4.75 -5.81 -37.47
CA ALA A 562 3.74 -5.54 -38.50
C ALA A 562 3.53 -4.04 -38.72
N LEU A 563 3.51 -3.23 -37.65
CA LEU A 563 3.42 -1.76 -37.76
C LEU A 563 4.63 -1.17 -38.51
N TRP A 564 5.84 -1.67 -38.24
CA TRP A 564 7.04 -1.24 -38.97
C TRP A 564 7.02 -1.65 -40.45
N LEU A 565 6.55 -2.86 -40.74
CA LEU A 565 6.39 -3.34 -42.12
C LEU A 565 5.34 -2.54 -42.88
N LEU A 566 4.19 -2.24 -42.25
CA LEU A 566 3.14 -1.41 -42.83
C LEU A 566 3.62 0.03 -43.06
N ALA A 567 4.34 0.62 -42.11
CA ALA A 567 4.95 1.93 -42.28
C ALA A 567 5.97 1.93 -43.44
N GLY A 568 6.83 0.91 -43.52
CA GLY A 568 7.77 0.73 -44.62
C GLY A 568 7.08 0.57 -45.98
N ALA A 569 6.03 -0.25 -46.04
CA ALA A 569 5.23 -0.47 -47.24
C ALA A 569 4.49 0.81 -47.68
N ALA A 570 3.92 1.57 -46.74
CA ALA A 570 3.28 2.84 -47.02
C ALA A 570 4.27 3.86 -47.60
N VAL A 571 5.48 3.94 -47.03
CA VAL A 571 6.57 4.80 -47.55
C VAL A 571 7.00 4.35 -48.95
N TRP A 572 7.13 3.05 -49.18
CA TRP A 572 7.50 2.49 -50.48
C TRP A 572 6.44 2.79 -51.55
N LEU A 573 5.16 2.58 -51.24
CA LEU A 573 4.03 2.90 -52.12
C LEU A 573 3.95 4.40 -52.43
N ALA A 574 4.15 5.26 -51.43
CA ALA A 574 4.16 6.71 -51.61
C ALA A 574 5.34 7.20 -52.46
N ARG A 575 6.48 6.49 -52.42
CA ARG A 575 7.65 6.76 -53.29
C ARG A 575 7.45 6.26 -54.71
N ARG A 576 6.77 5.14 -54.91
CA ARG A 576 6.51 4.56 -56.25
C ARG A 576 5.45 5.34 -57.04
N ARG A 577 4.55 6.06 -56.36
CA ARG A 577 3.53 6.92 -56.97
C ARG A 577 4.02 8.33 -57.30
N ARG A 578 5.25 8.68 -56.93
CA ARG A 578 5.96 9.90 -57.35
C ARG A 578 6.96 9.54 -58.42
#